data_AF-A0A284RT87-F1
#
_entry.id   AF-A0A284RT87-F1
#
_cell.length_a   1.000
_cell.length_b   1.000
_cell.length_c   1.000
_cell.angle_alpha   90.00
_cell.angle_beta   90.00
_cell.angle_gamma   90.00
#
_symmetry.space_group_name_H-M   'P 1'
#
loop_
_entity.id
_entity.type
_entity.pdbx_description
1 polymer ?
#
loop_
_entity_poly.entity_id
_entity_poly.type
_entity_poly.pdbx_seq_one_letter_code
_entity_poly.pdbx_strand_id
1 'polypeptide(L)'
;MDFPLGPDGSEVTLDSPTFNESYAEIEKIYASGRAKAIGVSNFSIKTLEELLQTATVVPAVNQVERHPYLAQSDLIAYHKKKGIATEAYSPGGNKNAIREDPVINEIAAKRGVSPTQIILAWHLAGGVIIVPKSENEQRQKENITLPALDEEDLKRIDQLDRGERLCNKIDKNGKIWGWTKERMGW
;
A
#
# COMPACT_ATOMS: atom_id res chain seq x y z
N MET A 1 -10.64 15.43 -0.75
CA MET A 1 -10.96 15.21 -2.16
C MET A 1 -12.46 15.15 -2.21
N ASP A 2 -13.10 16.04 -2.97
CA ASP A 2 -14.55 16.05 -3.11
C ASP A 2 -14.88 15.16 -4.31
N PHE A 3 -15.49 14.00 -4.04
CA PHE A 3 -15.96 13.10 -5.09
C PHE A 3 -17.26 13.65 -5.69
N PRO A 4 -17.51 13.47 -6.99
CA PRO A 4 -18.80 13.83 -7.57
C PRO A 4 -19.89 13.02 -6.88
N LEU A 5 -20.93 13.69 -6.38
CA LEU A 5 -22.04 13.06 -5.67
C LEU A 5 -23.29 13.02 -6.53
N GLY A 6 -24.01 11.90 -6.46
CA GLY A 6 -25.31 11.73 -7.10
C GLY A 6 -26.42 12.41 -6.29
N PRO A 7 -27.66 12.43 -6.81
CA PRO A 7 -28.82 13.01 -6.12
C PRO A 7 -29.09 12.42 -4.72
N ASP A 8 -28.64 11.18 -4.47
CA ASP A 8 -28.76 10.48 -3.19
C ASP A 8 -27.56 10.70 -2.24
N GLY A 9 -26.58 11.52 -2.66
CA GLY A 9 -25.36 11.79 -1.91
C GLY A 9 -24.31 10.68 -1.98
N SER A 10 -24.49 9.67 -2.85
CA SER A 10 -23.48 8.63 -3.10
C SER A 10 -22.44 9.07 -4.12
N GLU A 11 -21.21 8.54 -4.04
CA GLU A 11 -20.17 8.82 -5.02
C GLU A 11 -20.55 8.29 -6.41
N VAL A 12 -20.49 9.17 -7.41
CA VAL A 12 -20.71 8.84 -8.81
C VAL A 12 -19.43 8.26 -9.39
N THR A 13 -19.51 7.03 -9.88
CA THR A 13 -18.45 6.40 -10.66
C THR A 13 -18.79 6.42 -12.14
N LEU A 14 -17.78 6.61 -12.98
CA LEU A 14 -17.90 6.34 -14.41
C LEU A 14 -17.43 4.92 -14.68
N ASP A 15 -18.12 4.22 -15.58
CA ASP A 15 -17.68 2.89 -16.05
C ASP A 15 -16.60 2.98 -17.15
N SER A 16 -16.36 4.18 -17.70
CA SER A 16 -15.32 4.45 -18.69
C SER A 16 -14.62 5.81 -18.44
N PRO A 17 -13.30 5.93 -18.71
CA PRO A 17 -12.41 4.84 -19.12
C PRO A 17 -12.22 3.81 -18.00
N THR A 18 -12.20 2.53 -18.37
CA THR A 18 -11.81 1.44 -17.47
C THR A 18 -10.33 1.57 -17.11
N PHE A 19 -9.89 0.86 -16.07
CA PHE A 19 -8.47 0.85 -15.76
C PHE A 19 -7.63 0.12 -16.81
N ASN A 20 -8.19 -0.84 -17.56
CA ASN A 20 -7.51 -1.47 -18.71
C ASN A 20 -7.29 -0.46 -19.83
N GLU A 21 -8.32 0.32 -20.19
CA GLU A 21 -8.22 1.39 -21.19
C GLU A 21 -7.22 2.47 -20.76
N SER A 22 -7.26 2.87 -19.49
CA SER A 22 -6.31 3.83 -18.93
C SER A 22 -4.87 3.29 -18.94
N TYR A 23 -4.68 2.01 -18.61
CA TYR A 23 -3.35 1.40 -18.61
C TYR A 23 -2.78 1.28 -20.02
N ALA A 24 -3.61 0.98 -21.03
CA ALA A 24 -3.18 0.99 -22.43
C ALA A 24 -2.65 2.37 -22.89
N GLU A 25 -3.23 3.48 -22.42
CA GLU A 25 -2.67 4.81 -22.68
C GLU A 25 -1.36 5.05 -21.91
N ILE A 26 -1.24 4.54 -20.68
CA ILE A 26 0.00 4.59 -19.88
C ILE A 26 1.13 3.80 -20.57
N GLU A 27 0.84 2.66 -21.19
CA GLU A 27 1.79 1.88 -22.00
C GLU A 27 2.35 2.68 -23.17
N LYS A 28 1.54 3.54 -23.81
CA LYS A 28 2.03 4.46 -24.85
C LYS A 28 2.99 5.51 -24.29
N ILE A 29 2.78 5.97 -23.06
CA ILE A 29 3.72 6.88 -22.37
C ILE A 29 5.05 6.16 -22.14
N TYR A 30 5.03 4.92 -21.67
CA TYR A 30 6.22 4.09 -21.52
C TYR A 30 6.94 3.86 -22.85
N ALA A 31 6.22 3.43 -23.89
CA ALA A 31 6.77 3.19 -25.22
C ALA A 31 7.41 4.45 -25.86
N SER A 32 6.84 5.63 -25.58
CA SER A 32 7.42 6.90 -26.03
C SER A 32 8.71 7.31 -25.28
N GLY A 33 9.10 6.57 -24.24
CA GLY A 33 10.29 6.85 -23.42
C GLY A 33 10.11 7.97 -22.39
N ARG A 34 8.92 8.58 -22.30
CA ARG A 34 8.57 9.65 -21.34
C ARG A 34 8.50 9.14 -19.90
N ALA A 35 8.15 7.87 -19.71
CA ALA A 35 8.24 7.18 -18.43
C ALA A 35 9.27 6.04 -18.52
N LYS A 36 10.10 5.89 -17.48
CA LYS A 36 11.09 4.78 -17.39
C LYS A 36 10.50 3.50 -16.81
N ALA A 37 9.39 3.61 -16.10
CA ALA A 37 8.60 2.52 -15.56
C ALA A 37 7.15 3.00 -15.42
N ILE A 38 6.22 2.06 -15.47
CA ILE A 38 4.79 2.30 -15.27
C ILE A 38 4.23 1.28 -14.28
N GLY A 39 3.27 1.71 -13.48
CA GLY A 39 2.75 0.91 -12.37
C GLY A 39 1.28 1.22 -12.11
N VAL A 40 0.76 0.61 -11.05
CA VAL A 40 -0.60 0.79 -10.58
C VAL A 40 -0.61 1.13 -9.09
N SER A 41 -1.77 1.50 -8.55
CA SER A 41 -1.93 1.73 -7.12
C SER A 41 -3.31 1.26 -6.66
N ASN A 42 -3.37 0.63 -5.49
CA ASN A 42 -4.58 0.05 -4.88
C ASN A 42 -5.17 -1.16 -5.60
N PHE A 43 -4.39 -1.84 -6.44
CA PHE A 43 -4.88 -3.05 -7.12
C PHE A 43 -4.78 -4.27 -6.19
N SER A 44 -5.84 -5.06 -6.14
CA SER A 44 -5.85 -6.38 -5.50
C SER A 44 -5.40 -7.46 -6.48
N ILE A 45 -5.27 -8.71 -6.02
CA ILE A 45 -5.00 -9.84 -6.91
C ILE A 45 -6.08 -9.93 -7.99
N LYS A 46 -7.35 -9.72 -7.63
CA LYS A 46 -8.49 -9.74 -8.57
C LYS A 46 -8.32 -8.71 -9.67
N THR A 47 -8.08 -7.44 -9.32
CA THR A 47 -7.96 -6.37 -10.33
C THR A 47 -6.63 -6.45 -11.10
N LEU A 48 -5.56 -6.99 -10.52
CA LEU A 48 -4.34 -7.30 -11.26
C LEU A 48 -4.55 -8.39 -12.30
N GLU A 49 -5.24 -9.49 -11.96
CA GLU A 49 -5.53 -10.55 -12.94
C GLU A 49 -6.44 -10.03 -14.06
N GLU A 50 -7.40 -9.14 -13.77
CA GLU A 50 -8.22 -8.47 -14.80
C GLU A 50 -7.38 -7.55 -15.71
N LEU A 51 -6.46 -6.77 -15.14
CA LEU A 51 -5.57 -5.90 -15.91
C LEU A 51 -4.66 -6.72 -16.83
N LEU A 52 -4.07 -7.80 -16.30
CA LEU A 52 -3.10 -8.63 -17.01
C LEU A 52 -3.70 -9.43 -18.18
N GLN A 53 -5.03 -9.47 -18.33
CA GLN A 53 -5.67 -10.02 -19.53
C GLN A 53 -5.40 -9.18 -20.78
N THR A 54 -5.18 -7.87 -20.63
CA THR A 54 -5.00 -6.94 -21.76
C THR A 54 -3.69 -6.18 -21.72
N ALA A 55 -3.04 -6.07 -20.56
CA ALA A 55 -1.77 -5.38 -20.43
C ALA A 55 -0.66 -6.09 -21.23
N THR A 56 0.09 -5.32 -22.01
CA THR A 56 1.27 -5.78 -22.75
C THR A 56 2.55 -5.60 -21.94
N VAL A 57 2.55 -4.69 -20.98
CA VAL A 57 3.63 -4.45 -20.03
C VAL A 57 3.13 -4.78 -18.62
N VAL A 58 3.81 -5.70 -17.92
CA VAL A 58 3.48 -5.98 -16.52
C VAL A 58 3.82 -4.74 -15.67
N PRO A 59 2.92 -4.28 -14.78
CA PRO A 59 3.21 -3.16 -13.89
C PRO A 59 4.51 -3.36 -13.12
N ALA A 60 5.43 -2.40 -13.19
CA ALA A 60 6.69 -2.46 -12.46
C ALA A 60 6.48 -2.35 -10.94
N VAL A 61 5.42 -1.65 -10.53
CA VAL A 61 5.07 -1.43 -9.13
C VAL A 61 3.56 -1.47 -8.94
N ASN A 62 3.13 -1.95 -7.76
CA ASN A 62 1.79 -1.69 -7.24
C ASN A 62 1.91 -1.02 -5.86
N GLN A 63 1.49 0.24 -5.77
CA GLN A 63 1.52 1.02 -4.54
C GLN A 63 0.23 0.81 -3.73
N VAL A 64 0.32 0.25 -2.52
CA VAL A 64 -0.84 -0.17 -1.71
C VAL A 64 -0.71 0.22 -0.23
N GLU A 65 -1.84 0.24 0.49
CA GLU A 65 -1.83 0.37 1.95
C GLU A 65 -1.14 -0.86 2.54
N ARG A 66 -0.06 -0.66 3.29
CA ARG A 66 0.55 -1.75 4.03
C ARG A 66 1.16 -1.19 5.29
N HIS A 67 0.95 -1.91 6.38
CA HIS A 67 1.51 -1.64 7.71
C HIS A 67 1.27 -2.87 8.59
N PRO A 68 1.81 -2.96 9.81
CA PRO A 68 1.68 -4.17 10.65
C PRO A 68 0.25 -4.71 10.83
N TYR A 69 -0.78 -3.84 10.91
CA TYR A 69 -2.18 -4.28 11.04
C TYR A 69 -2.84 -4.75 9.73
N LEU A 70 -2.14 -4.60 8.60
CA LEU A 70 -2.57 -4.94 7.25
C LEU A 70 -1.34 -5.38 6.43
N ALA A 71 -0.85 -6.58 6.70
CA ALA A 71 0.43 -7.06 6.16
C ALA A 71 0.36 -7.38 4.66
N GLN A 72 -0.83 -7.75 4.16
CA GLN A 72 -1.12 -8.09 2.76
C GLN A 72 -0.21 -9.21 2.20
N SER A 73 0.08 -10.24 2.99
CA SER A 73 1.03 -11.31 2.66
C SER A 73 0.74 -11.99 1.31
N ASP A 74 -0.53 -12.32 1.03
CA ASP A 74 -0.93 -12.96 -0.23
C ASP A 74 -0.67 -12.06 -1.45
N LEU A 75 -0.95 -10.76 -1.32
CA LEU A 75 -0.72 -9.79 -2.38
C LEU A 75 0.78 -9.61 -2.66
N ILE A 76 1.62 -9.61 -1.62
CA ILE A 76 3.08 -9.50 -1.77
C ILE A 76 3.66 -10.76 -2.41
N ALA A 77 3.19 -11.94 -2.01
CA ALA A 77 3.57 -13.19 -2.66
C ALA A 77 3.18 -13.20 -4.14
N TYR A 78 1.99 -12.69 -4.46
CA TYR A 78 1.52 -12.52 -5.83
C TYR A 78 2.38 -11.53 -6.63
N HIS A 79 2.68 -10.36 -6.08
CA HIS A 79 3.58 -9.38 -6.68
C HIS A 79 4.94 -9.99 -7.01
N LYS A 80 5.55 -10.69 -6.05
CA LYS A 80 6.83 -11.39 -6.25
C LYS A 80 6.77 -12.40 -7.40
N LYS A 81 5.68 -13.18 -7.49
CA LYS A 81 5.47 -14.16 -8.57
C LYS A 81 5.36 -13.50 -9.95
N LYS A 82 4.75 -12.31 -10.03
CA LYS A 82 4.55 -11.57 -11.29
C LYS A 82 5.68 -10.61 -11.63
N GLY A 83 6.69 -10.45 -10.76
CA GLY A 83 7.77 -9.49 -10.95
C GLY A 83 7.36 -8.02 -10.71
N ILE A 84 6.32 -7.81 -9.90
CA ILE A 84 5.81 -6.49 -9.52
C ILE A 84 6.48 -6.08 -8.20
N ALA A 85 7.05 -4.88 -8.11
CA ALA A 85 7.53 -4.34 -6.84
C ALA A 85 6.33 -3.91 -5.96
N THR A 86 6.39 -4.20 -4.66
CA THR A 86 5.40 -3.67 -3.72
C THR A 86 5.90 -2.34 -3.17
N GLU A 87 5.06 -1.31 -3.23
CA GLU A 87 5.32 -0.02 -2.60
C GLU A 87 4.24 0.28 -1.55
N ALA A 88 4.64 0.59 -0.32
CA ALA A 88 3.72 0.87 0.77
C ALA A 88 3.52 2.38 0.92
N TYR A 89 2.30 2.84 0.67
CA TYR A 89 1.87 4.16 1.16
C TYR A 89 1.38 4.07 2.60
N SER A 90 1.45 5.19 3.32
CA SER A 90 1.12 5.27 4.75
C SER A 90 1.76 4.13 5.56
N PRO A 91 3.07 3.87 5.44
CA PRO A 91 3.70 2.67 6.02
C PRO A 91 3.57 2.59 7.55
N GLY A 92 3.41 3.74 8.23
CA GLY A 92 3.13 3.81 9.67
C GLY A 92 1.64 3.75 10.03
N GLY A 93 0.76 3.47 9.08
CA GLY A 93 -0.69 3.59 9.20
C GLY A 93 -1.19 5.04 9.29
N ASN A 94 -2.48 5.18 9.60
CA ASN A 94 -3.12 6.46 9.90
C ASN A 94 -3.17 6.67 11.43
N LYS A 95 -2.79 7.87 11.90
CA LYS A 95 -2.69 8.24 13.34
C LYS A 95 -1.62 7.46 14.11
N ASN A 96 -1.75 7.37 15.44
CA ASN A 96 -0.76 6.78 16.34
C ASN A 96 -0.98 5.29 16.64
N ALA A 97 -2.07 4.66 16.17
CA ALA A 97 -2.50 3.34 16.64
C ALA A 97 -1.45 2.23 16.51
N ILE A 98 -0.60 2.26 15.48
CA ILE A 98 0.49 1.28 15.29
C ILE A 98 1.73 1.67 16.11
N ARG A 99 2.00 2.98 16.25
CA ARG A 99 3.12 3.50 17.04
C ARG A 99 2.92 3.31 18.54
N GLU A 100 1.68 3.17 18.97
CA GLU A 100 1.28 2.91 20.35
C GLU A 100 1.12 1.40 20.64
N ASP A 101 1.26 0.52 19.64
CA ASP A 101 1.18 -0.92 19.84
C ASP A 101 2.29 -1.40 20.81
N PRO A 102 1.96 -2.20 21.85
CA PRO A 102 2.93 -2.68 22.83
C PRO A 102 4.10 -3.44 22.19
N VAL A 103 3.85 -4.28 21.18
CA VAL A 103 4.90 -5.05 20.49
C VAL A 103 5.86 -4.10 19.79
N ILE A 104 5.35 -3.09 19.09
CA ILE A 104 6.20 -2.11 18.40
C ILE A 104 7.03 -1.31 19.41
N ASN A 105 6.41 -0.87 20.52
CA ASN A 105 7.10 -0.10 21.55
C ASN A 105 8.17 -0.90 22.30
N GLU A 106 7.92 -2.17 22.61
CA GLU A 106 8.90 -3.06 23.22
C GLU A 106 10.12 -3.28 22.31
N ILE A 107 9.88 -3.55 21.02
CA ILE A 107 10.95 -3.74 20.03
C ILE A 107 11.76 -2.46 19.83
N ALA A 108 11.09 -1.30 19.84
CA ALA A 108 11.71 0.01 19.75
C ALA A 108 12.59 0.31 20.98
N ALA A 109 12.07 0.05 22.19
CA ALA A 109 12.79 0.25 23.44
C ALA A 109 14.04 -0.64 23.55
N LYS A 110 13.96 -1.92 23.16
CA LYS A 110 15.10 -2.86 23.09
C LYS A 110 16.26 -2.31 22.26
N ARG A 111 15.99 -1.44 21.28
CA ARG A 111 16.96 -0.90 20.32
C ARG A 111 17.29 0.58 20.52
N GLY A 112 16.60 1.28 21.42
CA GLY A 112 16.79 2.72 21.61
C GLY A 112 16.43 3.56 20.37
N VAL A 113 15.44 3.12 19.60
CA VAL A 113 14.96 3.79 18.37
C VAL A 113 13.48 4.13 18.48
N SER A 114 12.95 4.90 17.53
CA SER A 114 11.52 5.22 17.50
C SER A 114 10.65 4.06 17.01
N PRO A 115 9.38 3.97 17.44
CA PRO A 115 8.38 3.05 16.89
C PRO A 115 8.26 3.13 15.36
N THR A 116 8.40 4.35 14.80
CA THR A 116 8.34 4.56 13.35
C THR A 116 9.49 3.83 12.66
N GLN A 117 10.71 3.89 13.20
CA GLN A 117 11.86 3.18 12.61
C GLN A 117 11.67 1.66 12.62
N ILE A 118 11.04 1.10 13.66
CA ILE A 118 10.70 -0.34 13.69
C ILE A 118 9.75 -0.71 12.56
N ILE A 119 8.68 0.06 12.39
CA ILE A 119 7.70 -0.19 11.33
C ILE A 119 8.34 -0.10 9.95
N LEU A 120 9.15 0.93 9.69
CA LEU A 120 9.83 1.10 8.41
C LEU A 120 10.88 0.01 8.15
N ALA A 121 11.63 -0.42 9.17
CA ALA A 121 12.58 -1.52 9.07
C ALA A 121 11.89 -2.85 8.72
N TRP A 122 10.71 -3.10 9.30
CA TRP A 122 9.89 -4.27 8.96
C TRP A 122 9.46 -4.29 7.48
N HIS A 123 9.10 -3.13 6.91
CA HIS A 123 8.83 -3.05 5.47
C HIS A 123 10.04 -3.43 4.61
N LEU A 124 11.21 -2.86 4.93
CA LEU A 124 12.43 -3.13 4.16
C LEU A 124 12.86 -4.59 4.26
N ALA A 125 12.76 -5.20 5.45
CA ALA A 125 13.03 -6.62 5.65
C ALA A 125 12.10 -7.51 4.80
N GLY A 126 10.86 -7.08 4.57
CA GLY A 126 9.90 -7.73 3.68
C GLY A 126 10.11 -7.45 2.18
N GLY A 127 11.14 -6.71 1.79
CA GLY A 127 11.38 -6.33 0.39
C GLY A 127 10.36 -5.34 -0.17
N VAL A 128 9.76 -4.52 0.69
CA VAL A 128 8.73 -3.53 0.32
C VAL A 128 9.33 -2.13 0.26
N ILE A 129 9.12 -1.43 -0.85
CA ILE A 129 9.48 -0.01 -1.01
C ILE A 129 8.59 0.82 -0.09
N ILE A 130 9.14 1.83 0.59
CA ILE A 130 8.39 2.69 1.52
C ILE A 130 8.46 4.15 1.11
N VAL A 131 7.32 4.86 1.23
CA VAL A 131 7.22 6.29 0.95
C VAL A 131 6.66 7.05 2.17
N PRO A 132 7.42 7.14 3.30
CA PRO A 132 6.96 7.85 4.48
C PRO A 132 6.95 9.37 4.24
N LYS A 133 5.77 10.00 4.40
CA LYS A 133 5.66 11.47 4.36
C LYS A 133 6.20 12.09 5.66
N SER A 134 7.08 13.08 5.55
CA SER A 134 7.44 13.96 6.66
C SER A 134 7.84 15.35 6.16
N GLU A 135 7.39 16.39 6.85
CA GLU A 135 7.83 17.78 6.67
C GLU A 135 8.85 18.20 7.77
N ASN A 136 9.13 17.30 8.73
CA ASN A 136 10.08 17.52 9.81
C ASN A 136 11.43 16.87 9.49
N GLU A 137 12.50 17.67 9.48
CA GLU A 137 13.86 17.26 9.13
C GLU A 137 14.40 16.12 10.02
N GLN A 138 14.18 16.21 11.34
CA GLN A 138 14.65 15.19 12.28
C GLN A 138 13.99 13.84 12.00
N ARG A 139 12.68 13.82 11.75
CA ARG A 139 11.96 12.60 11.34
C ARG A 139 12.44 12.07 9.98
N GLN A 140 12.81 12.94 9.05
CA GLN A 140 13.37 12.50 7.76
C GLN A 140 14.71 11.78 7.99
N LYS A 141 15.60 12.31 8.85
CA LYS A 141 16.87 11.67 9.23
C LYS A 141 16.65 10.31 9.90
N GLU A 142 15.67 10.21 10.79
CA GLU A 142 15.28 8.95 11.43
C GLU A 142 14.73 7.93 10.41
N ASN A 143 13.87 8.37 9.49
CA ASN A 143 13.26 7.50 8.48
C ASN A 143 14.27 6.88 7.50
N ILE A 144 15.44 7.50 7.31
CA ILE A 144 16.53 6.94 6.48
C ILE A 144 17.57 6.15 7.30
N THR A 145 17.48 6.19 8.63
CA THR A 145 18.40 5.50 9.55
C THR A 145 17.65 4.38 10.25
N LEU A 146 17.54 3.23 9.61
CA LEU A 146 16.69 2.14 10.07
C LEU A 146 17.51 1.01 10.75
N PRO A 147 17.03 0.46 11.87
CA PRO A 147 17.70 -0.66 12.54
C PRO A 147 17.52 -1.96 11.74
N ALA A 148 18.40 -2.92 11.96
CA ALA A 148 18.12 -4.31 11.59
C ALA A 148 17.15 -4.94 12.60
N LEU A 149 16.20 -5.73 12.08
CA LEU A 149 15.29 -6.55 12.87
C LEU A 149 15.72 -8.01 12.73
N ASP A 150 15.68 -8.75 13.84
CA ASP A 150 15.91 -10.19 13.85
C ASP A 150 14.62 -10.95 13.47
N GLU A 151 14.75 -12.25 13.20
CA GLU A 151 13.61 -13.08 12.78
C GLU A 151 12.48 -13.14 13.83
N GLU A 152 12.82 -13.06 15.12
CA GLU A 152 11.84 -13.08 16.20
C GLU A 152 11.00 -11.81 16.18
N ASP A 153 11.65 -10.65 16.09
CA ASP A 153 10.97 -9.36 16.04
C ASP A 153 10.13 -9.22 14.76
N LEU A 154 10.62 -9.71 13.61
CA LEU A 154 9.83 -9.76 12.38
C LEU A 154 8.57 -10.62 12.54
N LYS A 155 8.70 -11.83 13.10
CA LYS A 155 7.54 -12.72 13.37
C LYS A 155 6.53 -12.09 14.32
N ARG A 156 7.00 -11.38 15.35
CA ARG A 156 6.12 -10.68 16.30
C ARG A 156 5.34 -9.55 15.61
N ILE A 157 5.99 -8.80 14.71
CA ILE A 157 5.32 -7.73 13.95
C ILE A 157 4.34 -8.33 12.94
N ASP A 158 4.69 -9.43 12.27
CA ASP A 158 3.79 -10.11 11.32
C ASP A 158 2.50 -10.62 11.99
N GLN A 159 2.58 -11.02 13.27
CA GLN A 159 1.42 -11.44 14.06
C GLN A 159 0.44 -10.31 14.42
N LEU A 160 0.82 -9.05 14.17
CA LEU A 160 -0.08 -7.90 14.37
C LEU A 160 -1.12 -7.77 13.24
N ASP A 161 -0.94 -8.51 12.13
CA ASP A 161 -1.86 -8.48 11.01
C ASP A 161 -3.25 -8.94 11.44
N ARG A 162 -4.25 -8.14 11.06
CA ARG A 162 -5.65 -8.42 11.34
C ARG A 162 -6.57 -7.90 10.25
N GLY A 163 -6.02 -7.65 9.06
CA GLY A 163 -6.79 -7.17 7.91
C GLY A 163 -7.40 -5.78 8.09
N GLU A 164 -6.89 -4.96 9.02
CA GLU A 164 -7.48 -3.67 9.35
C GLU A 164 -6.97 -2.57 8.43
N ARG A 165 -7.84 -2.03 7.57
CA ARG A 165 -7.54 -0.84 6.74
C ARG A 165 -7.76 0.44 7.55
N LEU A 166 -6.74 1.29 7.60
CA LEU A 166 -6.70 2.56 8.32
C LEU A 166 -6.81 3.78 7.40
N CYS A 167 -6.44 3.66 6.12
CA CYS A 167 -6.50 4.74 5.14
C CYS A 167 -7.80 4.69 4.32
N ASN A 168 -8.05 3.57 3.62
CA ASN A 168 -9.22 3.44 2.76
C ASN A 168 -10.31 2.64 3.47
N LYS A 169 -11.20 3.37 4.15
CA LYS A 169 -12.31 2.77 4.88
C LYS A 169 -13.56 2.67 4.01
N ILE A 170 -14.30 1.60 4.22
CA ILE A 170 -15.64 1.42 3.67
C ILE A 170 -16.55 2.49 4.26
N ASP A 171 -17.24 3.22 3.40
CA ASP A 171 -18.22 4.22 3.79
C ASP A 171 -19.50 3.58 4.35
N LYS A 172 -20.44 4.42 4.80
CA LYS A 172 -21.75 3.96 5.31
C LYS A 172 -22.58 3.16 4.28
N ASN A 173 -22.24 3.24 3.00
CA ASN A 173 -22.93 2.59 1.90
C ASN A 173 -22.23 1.30 1.46
N GLY A 174 -21.19 0.84 2.16
CA GLY A 174 -20.46 -0.37 1.79
C GLY A 174 -19.45 -0.16 0.65
N LYS A 175 -19.08 1.08 0.33
CA LYS A 175 -18.24 1.44 -0.81
C LYS A 175 -16.93 2.12 -0.41
N ILE A 176 -15.94 2.05 -1.30
CA ILE A 176 -14.67 2.78 -1.27
C ILE A 176 -14.46 3.34 -2.68
N TRP A 177 -14.39 4.66 -2.83
CA TRP A 177 -14.28 5.33 -4.15
C TRP A 177 -15.36 4.86 -5.14
N GLY A 178 -16.58 4.73 -4.61
CA GLY A 178 -17.76 4.24 -5.32
C GLY A 178 -17.77 2.75 -5.66
N TRP A 179 -16.71 1.98 -5.38
CA TRP A 179 -16.65 0.53 -5.59
C TRP A 179 -17.00 -0.26 -4.34
N THR A 180 -17.69 -1.39 -4.49
CA THR A 180 -17.91 -2.33 -3.38
C THR A 180 -16.61 -3.04 -2.99
N LYS A 181 -16.55 -3.57 -1.77
CA LYS A 181 -15.44 -4.42 -1.31
C LYS A 181 -15.16 -5.59 -2.28
N GLU A 182 -16.21 -6.21 -2.79
CA GLU A 182 -16.12 -7.30 -3.78
C GLU A 182 -15.49 -6.82 -5.10
N ARG A 183 -15.86 -5.64 -5.59
CA ARG A 183 -15.29 -5.06 -6.82
C ARG A 183 -13.81 -4.72 -6.61
N MET A 184 -13.45 -4.17 -5.45
CA MET A 184 -12.05 -3.92 -5.07
C MET A 184 -11.22 -5.20 -4.91
N GLY A 185 -11.86 -6.34 -4.66
CA GLY A 185 -11.19 -7.60 -4.35
C GLY A 185 -10.48 -7.56 -2.99
N TRP A 186 -11.09 -6.87 -2.02
CA TRP A 186 -10.62 -6.74 -0.64
C TRP A 186 -11.39 -7.66 0.31
#